data_AF-A0AAP6DBQ3-F1
#
_entry.id   AF-A0AAP6DBQ3-F1
#
_cell.length_a   1.000
_cell.length_b   1.000
_cell.length_c   1.000
_cell.angle_alpha   90.00
_cell.angle_beta   90.00
_cell.angle_gamma   90.00
#
_symmetry.space_group_name_H-M   'P 1'
#
loop_
_entity.id
_entity.type
_entity.pdbx_description
1 polymer ?
#
loop_
_entity_poly.entity_id
_entity_poly.type
_entity_poly.pdbx_seq_one_letter_code
_entity_poly.pdbx_strand_id
1 'polypeptide(L)'
;LQTLCDMLHDDIMLVIIGTKLTKAQENAKWFKALNAKGDWVSCLTPDLQRLPMFVQTRCRALGLKPDQQSLQMLAQWHEGNLFALSQSLEKLALLYPDGELTVVRLEEALSRHNHFTTFNWIDALLAGKANRAQRILRQLEAEGIETVILIRSVQKEFNQLLSMHQDLT
;
A
#
# COMPACT_ATOMS: atom_id res chain seq x y z
N LEU A 1 23.76 6.64 17.01
CA LEU A 1 22.48 7.30 17.39
C LEU A 1 22.54 7.90 18.79
N GLN A 2 23.03 7.18 19.81
CA GLN A 2 23.11 7.75 21.16
C GLN A 2 23.99 9.02 21.23
N THR A 3 25.19 8.99 20.63
CA THR A 3 26.06 10.18 20.52
C THR A 3 25.43 11.34 19.75
N LEU A 4 24.50 11.07 18.82
CA LEU A 4 23.77 12.12 18.08
C LEU A 4 22.75 12.83 18.98
N CYS A 5 22.18 12.14 19.98
CA CYS A 5 21.20 12.72 20.90
C CYS A 5 21.78 13.84 21.78
N ASP A 6 23.09 13.76 22.04
CA ASP A 6 23.82 14.71 22.87
C ASP A 6 24.24 15.95 22.07
N MET A 7 24.17 15.89 20.73
CA MET A 7 24.51 17.00 19.83
C MET A 7 23.27 17.75 19.30
N LEU A 8 22.05 17.35 19.71
CA LEU A 8 20.82 18.03 19.30
C LEU A 8 20.64 19.34 20.07
N HIS A 9 20.43 20.43 19.34
CA HIS A 9 20.01 21.75 19.84
C HIS A 9 18.87 22.29 18.98
N ASP A 10 18.27 23.40 19.39
CA ASP A 10 17.00 23.91 18.83
C ASP A 10 17.04 24.24 17.33
N ASP A 11 18.23 24.47 16.76
CA ASP A 11 18.40 24.74 15.32
C ASP A 11 18.56 23.46 14.47
N ILE A 12 18.60 22.27 15.10
CA ILE A 12 18.77 20.99 14.41
C ILE A 12 17.54 20.11 14.64
N MET A 13 16.77 19.89 13.57
CA MET A 13 15.69 18.91 13.57
C MET A 13 16.19 17.56 13.05
N LEU A 14 16.19 16.54 13.92
CA LEU A 14 16.54 15.17 13.55
C LEU A 14 15.29 14.40 13.11
N VAL A 15 15.32 13.87 11.90
CA VAL A 15 14.28 12.97 11.37
C VAL A 15 14.90 11.60 11.11
N ILE A 16 14.32 10.55 11.70
CA ILE A 16 14.76 9.17 11.48
C ILE A 16 13.61 8.41 10.81
N ILE A 17 13.91 7.82 9.65
CA ILE A 17 12.96 7.02 8.86
C ILE A 17 13.48 5.59 8.81
N GLY A 18 12.62 4.64 9.12
CA GLY A 18 12.97 3.23 9.12
C GLY A 18 11.75 2.32 9.14
N THR A 19 12.02 1.03 9.08
CA THR A 19 10.99 0.00 9.23
C THR A 19 10.56 -0.12 10.69
N LYS A 20 9.48 -0.89 10.92
CA LYS A 20 8.98 -1.19 12.26
C LYS A 20 10.11 -1.71 13.16
N LEU A 21 10.29 -1.05 14.30
CA LEU A 21 11.23 -1.51 15.32
C LEU A 21 10.68 -2.73 16.06
N THR A 22 11.59 -3.61 16.45
CA THR A 22 11.28 -4.72 17.36
C THR A 22 11.18 -4.21 18.80
N LYS A 23 10.47 -4.94 19.67
CA LYS A 23 10.41 -4.63 21.12
C LYS A 23 11.80 -4.52 21.77
N ALA A 24 12.78 -5.29 21.28
CA ALA A 24 14.16 -5.20 21.77
C ALA A 24 14.81 -3.87 21.38
N GLN A 25 14.57 -3.40 20.16
CA GLN A 25 15.07 -2.10 19.66
C GLN A 25 14.36 -0.93 20.33
N GLU A 26 13.05 -1.01 20.57
CA GLU A 26 12.29 -0.02 21.35
C GLU A 26 12.81 0.09 22.79
N ASN A 27 13.29 -1.03 23.36
CA ASN A 27 13.87 -1.05 24.69
C ASN A 27 15.32 -0.57 24.77
N ALA A 28 15.99 -0.40 23.63
CA ALA A 28 17.36 0.02 23.57
C ALA A 28 17.54 1.46 24.07
N LYS A 29 18.69 1.73 24.71
CA LYS A 29 19.00 3.03 25.32
C LYS A 29 18.89 4.20 24.35
N TRP A 30 19.35 4.01 23.11
CA TRP A 30 19.31 5.04 22.07
C TRP A 30 17.88 5.45 21.69
N PHE A 31 16.94 4.48 21.62
CA PHE A 31 15.56 4.77 21.25
C PHE A 31 14.84 5.49 22.39
N LYS A 32 15.04 5.04 23.64
CA LYS A 32 14.48 5.70 24.83
C LYS A 32 14.95 7.15 24.96
N ALA A 33 16.23 7.42 24.67
CA ALA A 33 16.77 8.78 24.71
C ALA A 33 16.13 9.70 23.66
N LEU A 34 15.90 9.20 22.44
CA LEU A 34 15.25 9.95 21.38
C LEU A 34 13.75 10.14 21.64
N ASN A 35 13.05 9.08 22.05
CA ASN A 35 11.61 9.11 22.31
C ASN A 35 11.24 9.99 23.52
N ALA A 36 12.21 10.32 24.39
CA ALA A 36 12.02 11.29 25.46
C ALA A 36 12.12 12.75 24.99
N LYS A 37 12.79 13.00 23.86
CA LYS A 37 13.05 14.35 23.31
C LYS A 37 12.28 14.66 22.02
N GLY A 38 11.64 13.67 21.41
CA GLY A 38 10.94 13.83 20.13
C GLY A 38 9.74 12.91 20.01
N ASP A 39 8.97 13.13 18.94
CA ASP A 39 7.74 12.39 18.68
C ASP A 39 7.99 11.13 17.86
N TRP A 40 7.26 10.07 18.21
CA TRP A 40 7.24 8.82 17.47
C TRP A 40 5.96 8.69 16.66
N VAL A 41 6.10 8.58 15.33
CA VAL A 41 4.97 8.41 14.42
C VAL A 41 5.02 7.02 13.80
N SER A 42 3.98 6.22 14.07
CA SER A 42 3.85 4.89 13.47
C SER A 42 3.23 4.96 12.07
N CYS A 43 4.05 4.74 11.05
CA CYS A 43 3.63 4.73 9.65
C CYS A 43 3.29 3.31 9.15
N LEU A 44 2.47 2.57 9.91
CA LEU A 44 2.04 1.23 9.51
C LEU A 44 0.87 1.28 8.53
N THR A 45 0.92 0.41 7.51
CA THR A 45 -0.21 0.18 6.61
C THR A 45 -1.41 -0.31 7.43
N PRO A 46 -2.60 0.30 7.28
CA PRO A 46 -3.80 -0.18 7.96
C PRO A 46 -4.17 -1.58 7.44
N ASP A 47 -4.68 -2.39 8.34
CA ASP A 47 -5.24 -3.70 8.01
C ASP A 47 -6.58 -3.54 7.27
N LEU A 48 -7.04 -4.63 6.65
CA LEU A 48 -8.28 -4.69 5.86
C LEU A 48 -9.50 -4.12 6.58
N GLN A 49 -9.61 -4.32 7.89
CA GLN A 49 -10.74 -3.82 8.67
C GLN A 49 -10.68 -2.30 8.89
N ARG A 50 -9.47 -1.73 8.98
CA ARG A 50 -9.26 -0.29 9.20
C ARG A 50 -9.09 0.50 7.90
N LEU A 51 -8.81 -0.17 6.79
CA LEU A 51 -8.57 0.48 5.49
C LEU A 51 -9.75 1.36 5.04
N PRO A 52 -11.03 0.94 5.11
CA PRO A 52 -12.14 1.83 4.75
C PRO A 52 -12.19 3.10 5.61
N MET A 53 -11.90 3.00 6.91
CA MET A 53 -11.86 4.17 7.80
C MET A 53 -10.69 5.10 7.46
N PHE A 54 -9.54 4.52 7.09
CA PHE A 54 -8.38 5.26 6.63
C PHE A 54 -8.69 6.03 5.33
N VAL A 55 -9.30 5.37 4.35
CA VAL A 55 -9.74 6.00 3.10
C VAL A 55 -10.72 7.14 3.40
N GLN A 56 -11.71 6.91 4.26
CA GLN A 56 -12.71 7.94 4.61
C GLN A 56 -12.06 9.19 5.20
N THR A 57 -11.07 9.01 6.09
CA THR A 57 -10.34 10.13 6.71
C THR A 57 -9.59 10.94 5.66
N ARG A 58 -8.97 10.27 4.68
CA ARG A 58 -8.27 10.93 3.57
C ARG A 58 -9.23 11.64 2.62
N CYS A 59 -10.37 11.03 2.29
CA CYS A 59 -11.41 11.69 1.51
C CYS A 59 -11.86 12.99 2.17
N ARG A 60 -12.16 12.97 3.48
CA ARG A 60 -12.57 14.16 4.23
C ARG A 60 -11.51 15.27 4.20
N ALA A 61 -10.23 14.92 4.32
CA ALA A 61 -9.13 15.88 4.24
C ALA A 61 -9.04 16.59 2.88
N LEU A 62 -9.50 15.92 1.81
CA LEU A 62 -9.56 16.45 0.45
C LEU A 62 -10.93 17.04 0.06
N GLY A 63 -11.87 17.15 1.02
CA GLY A 63 -13.23 17.63 0.75
C GLY A 63 -14.13 16.62 0.01
N LEU A 64 -13.68 15.39 -0.16
CA LEU A 64 -14.40 14.32 -0.84
C LEU A 64 -15.41 13.63 0.10
N LYS A 65 -16.60 13.34 -0.44
CA LYS A 65 -17.75 12.73 0.22
C LYS A 65 -18.17 11.46 -0.53
N PRO A 66 -17.48 10.33 -0.31
CA PRO A 66 -17.88 9.05 -0.87
C PRO A 66 -19.11 8.48 -0.16
N ASP A 67 -20.03 7.89 -0.93
CA ASP A 67 -21.04 7.00 -0.40
C ASP A 67 -20.40 5.70 0.15
N GLN A 68 -21.18 4.90 0.88
CA GLN A 68 -20.65 3.69 1.52
C GLN A 68 -20.11 2.67 0.51
N GLN A 69 -20.74 2.57 -0.67
CA GLN A 69 -20.32 1.63 -1.71
C GLN A 69 -18.99 2.08 -2.35
N SER A 70 -18.88 3.36 -2.69
CA SER A 70 -17.67 3.99 -3.24
C SER A 70 -16.50 3.90 -2.28
N LEU A 71 -16.75 4.07 -0.98
CA LEU A 71 -15.72 3.93 0.05
C LEU A 71 -15.15 2.51 0.09
N GLN A 72 -16.02 1.50 0.07
CA GLN A 72 -15.62 0.09 0.06
C GLN A 72 -14.86 -0.26 -1.23
N MET A 73 -15.32 0.27 -2.36
CA MET A 73 -14.70 0.08 -3.66
C MET A 73 -13.27 0.66 -3.69
N LEU A 74 -13.08 1.89 -3.21
CA LEU A 74 -11.76 2.52 -3.09
C LEU A 74 -10.82 1.73 -2.16
N ALA A 75 -11.33 1.25 -1.03
CA ALA A 75 -10.55 0.43 -0.11
C ALA A 75 -10.11 -0.89 -0.77
N GLN A 76 -11.02 -1.56 -1.47
CA GLN A 76 -10.73 -2.82 -2.15
C GLN A 76 -9.76 -2.66 -3.32
N TRP A 77 -9.91 -1.60 -4.12
CA TRP A 77 -9.08 -1.37 -5.31
C TRP A 77 -7.64 -0.99 -4.99
N HIS A 78 -7.43 -0.37 -3.82
CA HIS A 78 -6.11 0.09 -3.39
C HIS A 78 -5.58 -0.69 -2.18
N GLU A 79 -6.08 -1.90 -1.95
CA GLU A 79 -5.56 -2.78 -0.91
C GLU A 79 -4.05 -3.03 -1.14
N GLY A 80 -3.24 -2.79 -0.11
CA GLY A 80 -1.79 -2.95 -0.18
C GLY A 80 -1.04 -1.85 -0.93
N ASN A 81 -1.72 -0.87 -1.54
CA ASN A 81 -1.09 0.23 -2.28
C ASN A 81 -1.70 1.60 -1.91
N LEU A 82 -1.33 2.11 -0.73
CA LEU A 82 -1.79 3.41 -0.24
C LEU A 82 -1.26 4.59 -1.07
N PHE A 83 -0.15 4.41 -1.78
CA PHE A 83 0.39 5.44 -2.66
C PHE A 83 -0.55 5.68 -3.86
N ALA A 84 -0.96 4.59 -4.53
CA ALA A 84 -1.95 4.65 -5.59
C ALA A 84 -3.31 5.20 -5.11
N LEU A 85 -3.69 4.88 -3.86
CA LEU A 85 -4.87 5.47 -3.23
C LEU A 85 -4.75 7.01 -3.16
N SER A 86 -3.64 7.53 -2.62
CA SER A 86 -3.44 8.99 -2.48
C SER A 86 -3.55 9.69 -3.83
N GLN A 87 -2.86 9.17 -4.85
CA GLN A 87 -2.92 9.70 -6.21
C GLN A 87 -4.33 9.68 -6.79
N SER A 88 -5.06 8.59 -6.56
CA SER A 88 -6.44 8.47 -7.04
C SER A 88 -7.37 9.47 -6.35
N LEU A 89 -7.22 9.68 -5.04
CA LEU A 89 -8.01 10.66 -4.30
C LEU A 89 -7.69 12.10 -4.73
N GLU A 90 -6.42 12.44 -4.92
CA GLU A 90 -6.02 13.76 -5.44
C GLU A 90 -6.59 14.00 -6.84
N LYS A 91 -6.52 13.01 -7.73
CA LYS A 91 -7.15 13.06 -9.06
C LYS A 91 -8.66 13.27 -8.96
N LEU A 92 -9.34 12.54 -8.07
CA LEU A 92 -10.78 12.67 -7.87
C LEU A 92 -11.17 14.05 -7.33
N ALA A 93 -10.37 14.64 -6.44
CA ALA A 93 -10.60 15.98 -5.93
C ALA A 93 -10.51 17.05 -7.02
N LEU A 94 -9.66 16.84 -8.03
CA LEU A 94 -9.56 17.72 -9.20
C LEU A 94 -10.70 17.51 -10.20
N LEU A 95 -11.14 16.26 -10.40
CA LEU A 95 -12.20 15.92 -11.34
C LEU A 95 -13.61 16.26 -10.84
N TYR A 96 -13.82 16.20 -9.52
CA TYR A 96 -15.13 16.42 -8.89
C TYR A 96 -15.03 17.51 -7.82
N PRO A 97 -15.06 18.80 -8.21
CA PRO A 97 -14.97 19.93 -7.28
C PRO A 97 -16.13 20.01 -6.27
N ASP A 98 -17.27 19.38 -6.57
CA ASP A 98 -18.41 19.22 -5.66
C ASP A 98 -18.13 18.21 -4.54
N GLY A 99 -17.09 17.39 -4.69
CA GLY A 99 -16.61 16.41 -3.73
C GLY A 99 -17.44 15.13 -3.67
N GLU A 100 -18.57 15.03 -4.37
CA GLU A 100 -19.44 13.86 -4.32
C GLU A 100 -18.84 12.69 -5.10
N LEU A 101 -18.64 11.55 -4.43
CA LEU A 101 -18.14 10.33 -5.05
C LEU A 101 -19.19 9.23 -4.98
N THR A 102 -19.73 8.91 -6.15
CA THR A 102 -20.63 7.78 -6.39
C THR A 102 -19.89 6.68 -7.13
N VAL A 103 -20.43 5.46 -7.09
CA VAL A 103 -19.83 4.30 -7.80
C VAL A 103 -19.62 4.61 -9.28
N VAL A 104 -20.60 5.24 -9.93
CA VAL A 104 -20.51 5.63 -11.36
C VAL A 104 -19.34 6.58 -11.59
N ARG A 105 -19.20 7.63 -10.77
CA ARG A 105 -18.11 8.60 -10.88
C ARG A 105 -16.74 7.97 -10.66
N LEU A 106 -16.64 7.02 -9.73
CA LEU A 106 -15.42 6.25 -9.53
C LEU A 106 -15.12 5.37 -10.75
N GLU A 107 -16.10 4.64 -11.25
CA GLU A 107 -15.95 3.79 -12.43
C GLU A 107 -15.58 4.56 -13.70
N GLU A 108 -15.99 5.82 -13.82
CA GLU A 108 -15.62 6.70 -14.93
C GLU A 108 -14.24 7.33 -14.73
N ALA A 109 -13.97 7.92 -13.56
CA ALA A 109 -12.73 8.65 -13.30
C ALA A 109 -11.52 7.74 -13.07
N LEU A 110 -11.77 6.56 -12.52
CA LEU A 110 -10.78 5.52 -12.27
C LEU A 110 -10.95 4.35 -13.26
N SER A 111 -11.77 4.52 -14.32
CA SER A 111 -12.12 3.49 -15.30
C SER A 111 -10.93 2.67 -15.78
N ARG A 112 -11.01 1.35 -15.50
CA ARG A 112 -10.20 0.25 -16.02
C ARG A 112 -8.68 0.42 -16.08
N HIS A 113 -8.08 1.33 -15.34
CA HIS A 113 -6.78 1.04 -14.75
C HIS A 113 -7.02 0.15 -13.53
N ASN A 114 -7.50 -1.08 -13.78
CA ASN A 114 -7.07 -2.17 -12.92
C ASN A 114 -5.57 -2.24 -13.16
N HIS A 115 -4.80 -1.40 -12.46
CA HIS A 115 -3.36 -1.58 -12.32
C HIS A 115 -3.23 -2.90 -11.59
N PHE A 116 -3.30 -3.96 -12.36
CA PHE A 116 -3.00 -5.27 -11.87
C PHE A 116 -1.54 -5.20 -11.49
N THR A 117 -1.27 -5.43 -10.22
CA THR A 117 0.09 -5.60 -9.79
C THR A 117 0.54 -6.99 -10.20
N THR A 118 1.85 -7.21 -10.17
CA THR A 118 2.42 -8.55 -10.32
C THR A 118 1.82 -9.53 -9.29
N PHE A 119 1.41 -9.06 -8.10
CA PHE A 119 0.73 -9.89 -7.10
C PHE A 119 -0.64 -10.37 -7.58
N ASN A 120 -1.47 -9.48 -8.17
CA ASN A 120 -2.77 -9.89 -8.69
C ASN A 120 -2.66 -10.92 -9.82
N TRP A 121 -1.55 -10.89 -10.57
CA TRP A 121 -1.23 -11.90 -11.58
C TRP A 121 -0.90 -13.25 -10.94
N ILE A 122 -0.01 -13.25 -9.94
CA ILE A 122 0.35 -14.43 -9.15
C ILE A 122 -0.88 -15.06 -8.50
N ASP A 123 -1.74 -14.28 -7.86
CA ASP A 123 -2.96 -14.80 -7.21
C ASP A 123 -3.88 -15.49 -8.23
N ALA A 124 -4.00 -14.93 -9.44
CA ALA A 124 -4.78 -15.53 -10.51
C ALA A 124 -4.17 -16.84 -11.02
N LEU A 125 -2.83 -16.94 -11.06
CA LEU A 125 -2.11 -18.18 -11.40
C LEU A 125 -2.33 -19.25 -10.32
N LEU A 126 -2.11 -18.91 -9.04
CA LEU A 126 -2.28 -19.82 -7.91
C LEU A 126 -3.72 -20.29 -7.75
N ALA A 127 -4.71 -19.44 -8.04
CA ALA A 127 -6.12 -19.80 -8.02
C ALA A 127 -6.58 -20.62 -9.25
N GLY A 128 -5.68 -20.96 -10.19
CA GLY A 128 -6.01 -21.72 -11.40
C GLY A 128 -6.88 -20.97 -12.42
N LYS A 129 -6.99 -19.64 -12.31
CA LYS A 129 -7.86 -18.81 -13.17
C LYS A 129 -7.12 -18.35 -14.43
N ALA A 130 -6.81 -19.28 -15.34
CA ALA A 130 -5.97 -19.06 -16.52
C ALA A 130 -6.40 -17.84 -17.40
N ASN A 131 -7.69 -17.73 -17.73
CA ASN A 131 -8.21 -16.61 -18.53
C ASN A 131 -8.00 -15.25 -17.84
N ARG A 132 -8.12 -15.21 -16.50
CA ARG A 132 -7.86 -14.01 -15.71
C ARG A 132 -6.37 -13.69 -15.68
N ALA A 133 -5.51 -14.68 -15.43
CA ALA A 133 -4.07 -14.51 -15.41
C ALA A 133 -3.54 -13.99 -16.76
N GLN A 134 -4.02 -14.52 -17.88
CA GLN A 134 -3.64 -14.05 -19.21
C GLN A 134 -4.07 -12.60 -19.46
N ARG A 135 -5.29 -12.23 -19.06
CA ARG A 135 -5.78 -10.84 -19.16
C ARG A 135 -4.92 -9.88 -18.35
N ILE A 136 -4.55 -10.27 -17.13
CA ILE A 136 -3.67 -9.48 -16.26
C ILE A 136 -2.28 -9.33 -16.88
N LEU A 137 -1.70 -10.41 -17.41
CA LEU A 137 -0.38 -10.39 -18.02
C LEU A 137 -0.30 -9.40 -19.19
N ARG A 138 -1.31 -9.40 -20.08
CA ARG A 138 -1.38 -8.45 -21.20
C ARG A 138 -1.47 -6.99 -20.73
N GLN A 139 -2.15 -6.75 -19.61
CA GLN A 139 -2.23 -5.42 -19.03
C GLN A 139 -0.88 -4.98 -18.45
N LEU A 140 -0.19 -5.86 -17.73
CA LEU A 140 1.15 -5.61 -17.19
C LEU A 140 2.17 -5.32 -18.31
N GLU A 141 2.07 -6.04 -19.42
CA GLU A 141 2.87 -5.80 -20.63
C GLU A 141 2.58 -4.42 -21.23
N ALA A 142 1.30 -4.04 -21.34
CA ALA A 142 0.90 -2.71 -21.84
C ALA A 142 1.33 -1.56 -20.91
N GLU A 143 1.47 -1.82 -19.61
CA GLU A 143 1.97 -0.88 -18.60
C GLU A 143 3.51 -0.82 -18.54
N GLY A 144 4.21 -1.61 -19.37
CA GLY A 144 5.67 -1.58 -19.46
C GLY A 144 6.40 -2.19 -18.26
N ILE A 145 5.73 -3.08 -17.51
CA ILE A 145 6.37 -3.79 -16.40
C ILE A 145 7.50 -4.66 -16.95
N GLU A 146 8.70 -4.54 -16.37
CA GLU A 146 9.85 -5.34 -16.80
C GLU A 146 9.60 -6.85 -16.60
N THR A 147 9.85 -7.63 -17.65
CA THR A 147 9.70 -9.09 -17.65
C THR A 147 10.49 -9.77 -16.53
N VAL A 148 11.62 -9.20 -16.12
CA VAL A 148 12.44 -9.71 -15.01
C VAL A 148 11.67 -9.74 -13.70
N ILE A 149 10.81 -8.74 -13.43
CA ILE A 149 9.98 -8.67 -12.22
C ILE A 149 8.95 -9.80 -12.23
N LEU A 150 8.32 -10.05 -13.39
CA LEU A 150 7.34 -11.12 -13.58
C LEU A 150 7.97 -12.49 -13.33
N ILE A 151 9.13 -12.76 -13.94
CA ILE A 151 9.86 -14.02 -13.80
C ILE A 151 10.26 -14.26 -12.34
N ARG A 152 10.84 -13.26 -11.67
CA ARG A 152 11.23 -13.39 -10.25
C ARG A 152 10.05 -13.64 -9.33
N SER A 153 8.90 -13.02 -9.62
CA SER A 153 7.68 -13.21 -8.82
C SER A 153 7.17 -14.64 -8.94
N VAL A 154 7.11 -15.20 -10.15
CA VAL A 154 6.72 -16.61 -10.37
C VAL A 154 7.74 -17.57 -9.75
N GLN A 155 9.03 -17.30 -9.92
CA GLN A 155 10.10 -18.12 -9.36
C GLN A 155 9.99 -18.23 -7.84
N LYS A 156 9.74 -17.10 -7.15
CA LYS A 156 9.59 -17.07 -5.69
C LYS A 156 8.45 -17.98 -5.24
N GLU A 157 7.27 -17.84 -5.84
CA GLU A 157 6.08 -18.61 -5.46
C GLU A 157 6.21 -20.08 -5.84
N PHE A 158 6.80 -20.39 -6.98
CA PHE A 158 7.08 -21.77 -7.38
C PHE A 158 8.00 -22.48 -6.39
N ASN A 159 9.10 -21.82 -5.99
CA ASN A 159 10.02 -22.38 -5.00
C ASN A 159 9.36 -22.58 -3.63
N GLN A 160 8.48 -21.64 -3.24
CA GLN A 160 7.72 -21.75 -1.99
C GLN A 160 6.76 -22.95 -2.03
N LEU A 161 6.01 -23.12 -3.13
CA LEU A 161 5.12 -24.27 -3.32
C LEU A 161 5.88 -25.59 -3.34
N LEU A 162 7.06 -25.62 -3.98
CA LEU A 162 7.90 -26.82 -4.02
C LEU A 162 8.39 -27.21 -2.63
N SER A 163 8.85 -26.24 -1.82
CA SER A 163 9.25 -26.48 -0.43
C SER A 163 8.08 -27.03 0.39
N MET A 164 6.90 -26.41 0.29
CA MET A 164 5.71 -26.88 0.99
C MET A 164 5.31 -28.30 0.56
N HIS A 165 5.45 -28.62 -0.73
CA HIS A 165 5.17 -29.96 -1.22
C HIS A 165 6.15 -30.99 -0.68
N GLN A 166 7.44 -30.67 -0.62
CA GLN A 166 8.49 -31.52 -0.05
C GLN A 166 8.28 -31.75 1.45
N ASP A 167 7.80 -30.76 2.19
CA ASP A 167 7.50 -30.92 3.62
C ASP A 167 6.25 -31.81 3.88
N LEU A 168 5.39 -31.98 2.86
CA LEU A 168 4.18 -32.81 2.94
C LEU A 168 4.41 -34.27 2.53
N THR A 169 5.44 -34.55 1.73
CA THR A 169 5.84 -35.89 1.25
C THR A 169 6.97 -36.48 2.07
#